data_AF-A0A8S1ERC5-F1
#
_entry.id   AF-A0A8S1ERC5-F1
#
_cell.length_a   1.000
_cell.length_b   1.000
_cell.length_c   1.000
_cell.angle_alpha   90.00
_cell.angle_beta   90.00
_cell.angle_gamma   90.00
#
_symmetry.space_group_name_H-M   'P 1'
#
loop_
_entity.id
_entity.type
_entity.pdbx_description
1 polymer ?
#
loop_
_entity_poly.entity_id
_entity_poly.type
_entity_poly.pdbx_seq_one_letter_code
_entity_poly.pdbx_strand_id
1 'polypeptide(L)'
;MSRRKLNIINYDRDFINNEDPNDVLRFFIFVEENHLRIRDENWKMNAQKNLDLWDEYLREIGLPDGATRAAAVDYVLDHVISKIYSNNEKAKSWWSEKHEKEMAELLETLQDSLNPLNKIDYNSPEFMEKAKSICSVLGINTDYSNSMVLMNAACTYILENLNEKVLNSEKEQSSELQYSVNQDSLIGMEPPKQAAVRLAAVILKLTSIEQLRKAQTLINEALAEIQRHTIDTTKKPNNSQVQYGRMATAETRRRPNILITGSPGTGKSTLSQQVAEKLGFDYIEIGKVVRENQLFDSFDEQYDCYVLDEDKLLDHIQDRMDSDDGGVVVDYHGCDFFPERWFDIVIVLRCPNNILYDRLAARGYADFKIKENIECEIFGSLAEEARDSYDNEIVHEMQSQTPEQMDENLNRICEMAEALRK
;
A
#
# COMPACT_ATOMS: atom_id res chain seq x y z
N MET A 1 2.01 13.01 3.93
CA MET A 1 0.67 12.39 3.82
C MET A 1 0.77 11.22 2.85
N SER A 2 0.45 10.01 3.31
CA SER A 2 0.86 8.78 2.63
C SER A 2 -0.03 8.48 1.43
N ARG A 3 0.53 8.62 0.21
CA ARG A 3 -0.05 8.15 -1.07
C ARG A 3 -0.67 6.75 -0.97
N ARG A 4 -0.10 5.90 -0.11
CA ARG A 4 -0.58 4.54 0.17
C ARG A 4 -1.97 4.53 0.82
N LYS A 5 -2.25 5.43 1.77
CA LYS A 5 -3.58 5.54 2.42
C LYS A 5 -4.69 5.94 1.44
N LEU A 6 -4.35 6.78 0.46
CA LEU A 6 -5.29 7.22 -0.59
C LEU A 6 -5.60 6.11 -1.59
N ASN A 7 -4.61 5.28 -1.93
CA ASN A 7 -4.83 4.12 -2.79
C ASN A 7 -5.74 3.07 -2.15
N ILE A 8 -5.63 2.83 -0.84
CA ILE A 8 -6.44 1.84 -0.12
C ILE A 8 -7.94 2.14 -0.19
N ILE A 9 -8.30 3.43 -0.18
CA ILE A 9 -9.67 3.89 -0.28
C ILE A 9 -10.10 4.10 -1.75
N ASN A 10 -9.27 3.73 -2.73
CA ASN A 10 -9.45 3.98 -4.16
C ASN A 10 -9.69 5.47 -4.49
N TYR A 11 -9.01 6.38 -3.79
CA TYR A 11 -9.10 7.80 -4.09
C TYR A 11 -8.45 8.09 -5.45
N ASP A 12 -9.05 8.99 -6.22
CA ASP A 12 -8.67 9.31 -7.59
C ASP A 12 -7.34 10.08 -7.71
N ARG A 13 -6.75 10.49 -6.59
CA ARG A 13 -5.50 11.27 -6.53
C ARG A 13 -4.47 10.65 -5.59
N ASP A 14 -3.22 10.76 -6.00
CA ASP A 14 -2.03 10.30 -5.26
C ASP A 14 -1.66 11.20 -4.05
N PHE A 15 -2.19 12.41 -3.99
CA PHE A 15 -1.96 13.34 -2.89
C PHE A 15 -3.16 14.29 -2.71
N ILE A 16 -3.31 14.82 -1.50
CA ILE A 16 -4.29 15.87 -1.18
C ILE A 16 -3.53 17.14 -0.86
N ASN A 17 -3.86 18.23 -1.55
CA ASN A 17 -3.33 19.54 -1.20
C ASN A 17 -4.04 20.09 0.05
N ASN A 18 -3.42 19.92 1.21
CA ASN A 18 -3.95 20.38 2.50
C ASN A 18 -4.08 21.91 2.63
N GLU A 19 -3.45 22.68 1.72
CA GLU A 19 -3.56 24.14 1.68
C GLU A 19 -4.74 24.63 0.83
N ASP A 20 -5.25 23.82 -0.11
CA ASP A 20 -6.41 24.15 -0.93
C ASP A 20 -7.71 23.61 -0.27
N PRO A 21 -8.59 24.48 0.23
CA PRO A 21 -9.85 24.06 0.85
C PRO A 21 -10.74 23.25 -0.10
N ASN A 22 -10.65 23.46 -1.42
CA ASN A 22 -11.47 22.75 -2.40
C ASN A 22 -10.98 21.32 -2.67
N ASP A 23 -9.68 21.06 -2.51
CA ASP A 23 -9.10 19.73 -2.73
C ASP A 23 -9.40 18.82 -1.55
N VAL A 24 -9.22 19.34 -0.33
CA VAL A 24 -9.65 18.71 0.92
C VAL A 24 -11.16 18.44 0.92
N LEU A 25 -11.95 19.37 0.39
CA LEU A 25 -13.39 19.22 0.24
C LEU A 25 -13.79 18.05 -0.67
N ARG A 26 -13.10 17.90 -1.81
CA ARG A 26 -13.33 16.77 -2.72
C ARG A 26 -13.02 15.45 -2.05
N PHE A 27 -11.94 15.40 -1.29
CA PHE A 27 -11.57 14.22 -0.52
C PHE A 27 -12.65 13.82 0.49
N PHE A 28 -13.18 14.76 1.28
CA PHE A 28 -14.23 14.44 2.25
C PHE A 28 -15.55 14.02 1.60
N ILE A 29 -15.94 14.66 0.50
CA ILE A 29 -17.12 14.24 -0.28
C ILE A 29 -16.92 12.82 -0.79
N PHE A 30 -15.75 12.51 -1.36
CA PHE A 30 -15.43 11.17 -1.84
C PHE A 30 -15.52 10.12 -0.73
N VAL A 31 -14.97 10.42 0.45
CA VAL A 31 -15.03 9.54 1.63
C VAL A 31 -16.47 9.29 2.07
N GLU A 32 -17.28 10.34 2.13
CA GLU A 32 -18.68 10.26 2.52
C GLU A 32 -19.50 9.44 1.51
N GLU A 33 -19.21 9.59 0.22
CA GLU A 33 -19.91 8.89 -0.87
C GLU A 33 -19.56 7.41 -0.95
N ASN A 34 -18.28 7.09 -0.83
CA ASN A 34 -17.79 5.76 -1.14
C ASN A 34 -17.69 4.87 0.10
N HIS A 35 -17.41 5.45 1.28
CA HIS A 35 -17.01 4.66 2.45
C HIS A 35 -17.88 4.87 3.68
N LEU A 36 -18.31 6.11 3.98
CA LEU A 36 -19.11 6.37 5.19
C LEU A 36 -20.62 6.25 4.96
N ARG A 37 -21.13 6.79 3.85
CA ARG A 37 -22.55 6.80 3.43
C ARG A 37 -23.53 7.22 4.53
N ILE A 38 -23.17 8.19 5.36
CA ILE A 38 -24.00 8.63 6.49
C ILE A 38 -24.92 9.78 6.07
N ARG A 39 -24.50 10.62 5.11
CA ARG A 39 -25.20 11.87 4.75
C ARG A 39 -25.80 11.90 3.35
N ASP A 40 -26.93 12.60 3.22
CA ASP A 40 -27.75 12.72 2.00
C ASP A 40 -27.17 13.68 0.95
N GLU A 41 -27.63 13.57 -0.31
CA GLU A 41 -27.20 14.45 -1.42
C GLU A 41 -27.41 15.96 -1.16
N ASN A 42 -28.43 16.31 -0.38
CA ASN A 42 -28.68 17.70 0.02
C ASN A 42 -27.54 18.27 0.89
N TRP A 43 -26.90 17.43 1.70
CA TRP A 43 -25.74 17.87 2.48
C TRP A 43 -24.57 18.16 1.55
N LYS A 44 -24.30 17.30 0.56
CA LYS A 44 -23.21 17.46 -0.42
C LYS A 44 -23.31 18.75 -1.23
N MET A 45 -24.53 19.09 -1.68
CA MET A 45 -24.82 20.32 -2.41
C MET A 45 -24.62 21.59 -1.56
N ASN A 46 -24.86 21.50 -0.25
CA ASN A 46 -24.63 22.60 0.68
C ASN A 46 -23.16 22.70 1.12
N ALA A 47 -22.50 21.56 1.26
CA ALA A 47 -21.07 21.40 1.52
C ALA A 47 -20.19 22.11 0.47
N GLN A 48 -20.56 22.02 -0.82
CA GLN A 48 -19.88 22.74 -1.91
C GLN A 48 -20.08 24.26 -1.87
N LYS A 49 -21.05 24.78 -1.09
CA LYS A 49 -21.43 26.19 -1.08
C LYS A 49 -21.09 26.91 0.23
N ASN A 50 -20.91 26.18 1.34
CA ASN A 50 -20.68 26.78 2.65
C ASN A 50 -19.57 26.03 3.41
N LEU A 51 -18.48 26.75 3.70
CA LEU A 51 -17.30 26.22 4.38
C LEU A 51 -17.49 26.06 5.91
N ASP A 52 -18.49 26.70 6.52
CA ASP A 52 -18.70 26.66 7.97
C ASP A 52 -19.38 25.36 8.44
N LEU A 53 -20.00 24.61 7.53
CA LEU A 53 -20.63 23.31 7.79
C LEU A 53 -19.60 22.21 8.12
N TRP A 54 -18.31 22.45 7.85
CA TRP A 54 -17.23 21.48 8.06
C TRP A 54 -16.77 21.40 9.51
N ASP A 55 -16.75 22.52 10.23
CA ASP A 55 -16.40 22.51 11.66
C ASP A 55 -17.41 21.72 12.49
N GLU A 56 -18.65 21.59 11.98
CA GLU A 56 -19.69 20.74 12.55
C GLU A 56 -19.47 19.27 12.18
N TYR A 57 -19.12 18.97 10.92
CA TYR A 57 -18.74 17.61 10.46
C TYR A 57 -17.55 17.02 11.23
N LEU A 58 -16.48 17.80 11.39
CA LEU A 58 -15.27 17.36 12.09
C LEU A 58 -15.51 17.16 13.60
N ARG A 59 -16.38 17.98 14.21
CA ARG A 59 -16.80 17.79 15.61
C ARG A 59 -17.65 16.54 15.80
N GLU A 60 -18.53 16.22 14.86
CA GLU A 60 -19.32 14.98 14.90
C GLU A 60 -18.47 13.71 14.71
N ILE A 61 -17.40 13.79 13.92
CA ILE A 61 -16.43 12.70 13.74
C ILE A 61 -15.49 12.54 14.94
N GLY A 62 -15.52 13.47 15.90
CA GLY A 62 -14.78 13.38 17.16
C GLY A 62 -13.35 13.94 17.10
N LEU A 63 -13.06 14.83 16.13
CA LEU A 63 -11.75 15.48 16.04
C LEU A 63 -11.57 16.48 17.22
N PRO A 64 -10.41 16.49 17.91
CA PRO A 64 -10.13 17.48 18.96
C PRO A 64 -10.10 18.92 18.41
N ASP A 65 -10.71 19.87 19.14
CA ASP A 65 -10.78 21.28 18.75
C ASP A 65 -9.38 21.89 18.53
N GLY A 66 -9.16 22.53 17.38
CA GLY A 66 -7.91 23.23 17.04
C GLY A 66 -6.93 22.45 16.14
N ALA A 67 -7.33 21.30 15.59
CA ALA A 67 -6.51 20.53 14.66
C ALA A 67 -6.25 21.25 13.32
N THR A 68 -5.06 21.06 12.75
CA THR A 68 -4.73 21.55 11.41
C THR A 68 -5.49 20.74 10.35
N ARG A 69 -5.73 21.33 9.17
CA ARG A 69 -6.45 20.66 8.07
C ARG A 69 -5.79 19.33 7.65
N ALA A 70 -4.46 19.27 7.68
CA ALA A 70 -3.72 18.05 7.42
C ALA A 70 -4.03 16.95 8.45
N ALA A 71 -4.10 17.30 9.73
CA ALA A 71 -4.46 16.35 10.79
C ALA A 71 -5.91 15.88 10.68
N ALA A 72 -6.83 16.74 10.22
CA ALA A 72 -8.22 16.36 9.96
C ALA A 72 -8.33 15.34 8.81
N VAL A 73 -7.60 15.55 7.72
CA VAL A 73 -7.57 14.62 6.58
C VAL A 73 -6.97 13.27 6.99
N ASP A 74 -5.84 13.26 7.71
CA ASP A 74 -5.24 12.02 8.20
C ASP A 74 -6.14 11.26 9.19
N TYR A 75 -6.85 11.97 10.08
CA TYR A 75 -7.79 11.34 11.01
C TYR A 75 -8.97 10.68 10.29
N VAL A 76 -9.54 11.37 9.29
CA VAL A 76 -10.64 10.81 8.50
C VAL A 76 -10.16 9.63 7.66
N LEU A 77 -8.96 9.70 7.07
CA LEU A 77 -8.34 8.56 6.39
C LEU A 77 -8.25 7.35 7.32
N ASP A 78 -7.70 7.53 8.52
CA ASP A 78 -7.53 6.45 9.48
C ASP A 78 -8.86 5.87 9.95
N HIS A 79 -9.88 6.71 10.14
CA HIS A 79 -11.22 6.29 10.51
C HIS A 79 -11.89 5.46 9.41
N VAL A 80 -11.79 5.90 8.16
CA VAL A 80 -12.34 5.22 6.99
C VAL A 80 -11.65 3.89 6.74
N ILE A 81 -10.32 3.88 6.77
CA ILE A 81 -9.52 2.67 6.66
C ILE A 81 -9.97 1.71 7.77
N SER A 82 -9.97 2.13 9.04
CA SER A 82 -10.44 1.28 10.14
C SER A 82 -11.82 0.67 9.90
N LYS A 83 -12.76 1.45 9.34
CA LYS A 83 -14.11 0.96 9.00
C LYS A 83 -14.12 -0.06 7.86
N ILE A 84 -13.37 0.18 6.78
CA ILE A 84 -13.18 -0.78 5.67
C ILE A 84 -12.62 -2.11 6.20
N TYR A 85 -11.62 -2.04 7.08
CA TYR A 85 -11.01 -3.20 7.72
C TYR A 85 -11.96 -3.93 8.67
N SER A 86 -12.80 -3.21 9.42
CA SER A 86 -13.80 -3.82 10.31
C SER A 86 -14.89 -4.63 9.57
N ASN A 87 -15.17 -4.26 8.32
CA ASN A 87 -16.14 -4.93 7.45
C ASN A 87 -15.55 -6.07 6.61
N ASN A 88 -14.23 -6.22 6.58
CA ASN A 88 -13.56 -7.27 5.82
C ASN A 88 -13.22 -8.46 6.75
N GLU A 89 -13.94 -9.59 6.61
CA GLU A 89 -13.76 -10.77 7.48
C GLU A 89 -12.32 -11.33 7.48
N LYS A 90 -11.58 -11.16 6.37
CA LYS A 90 -10.16 -11.55 6.28
C LYS A 90 -9.25 -10.64 7.10
N ALA A 91 -9.60 -9.38 7.32
CA ALA A 91 -8.83 -8.45 8.12
C ALA A 91 -8.97 -8.70 9.63
N LYS A 92 -10.11 -9.23 10.10
CA LYS A 92 -10.26 -9.64 11.51
C LYS A 92 -9.27 -10.75 11.88
N SER A 93 -9.01 -11.68 10.96
CA SER A 93 -7.99 -12.72 11.11
C SER A 93 -6.54 -12.21 11.20
N TRP A 94 -6.29 -10.91 10.96
CA TRP A 94 -4.95 -10.34 10.81
C TRP A 94 -4.45 -9.55 12.03
N TRP A 95 -5.29 -9.41 13.06
CA TRP A 95 -4.91 -8.81 14.34
C TRP A 95 -4.28 -9.87 15.26
N SER A 96 -3.25 -9.50 16.01
CA SER A 96 -2.71 -10.37 17.06
C SER A 96 -3.77 -10.57 18.15
N GLU A 97 -3.90 -11.79 18.69
CA GLU A 97 -4.83 -12.16 19.76
C GLU A 97 -4.71 -11.22 21.00
N LYS A 98 -3.53 -10.62 21.21
CA LYS A 98 -3.29 -9.60 22.23
C LYS A 98 -3.96 -8.27 21.90
N HIS A 99 -3.85 -7.83 20.65
CA HIS A 99 -4.43 -6.59 20.15
C HIS A 99 -5.95 -6.71 19.98
N GLU A 100 -6.46 -7.91 19.67
CA GLU A 100 -7.89 -8.22 19.70
C GLU A 100 -8.47 -8.09 21.11
N LYS A 101 -7.76 -8.55 22.14
CA LYS A 101 -8.19 -8.37 23.54
C LYS A 101 -8.19 -6.90 23.96
N GLU A 102 -7.13 -6.17 23.66
CA GLU A 102 -7.03 -4.74 23.99
C GLU A 102 -8.09 -3.92 23.24
N MET A 103 -8.37 -4.23 21.97
CA MET A 103 -9.44 -3.58 21.21
C MET A 103 -10.83 -4.03 21.64
N ALA A 104 -11.02 -5.27 22.07
CA ALA A 104 -12.29 -5.74 22.62
C ALA A 104 -12.61 -5.01 23.94
N GLU A 105 -11.65 -4.84 24.85
CA GLU A 105 -11.83 -4.04 26.09
C GLU A 105 -12.12 -2.56 25.76
N LEU A 106 -11.47 -2.00 24.75
CA LEU A 106 -11.69 -0.61 24.31
C LEU A 106 -13.04 -0.43 23.61
N LEU A 107 -13.49 -1.42 22.84
CA LEU A 107 -14.81 -1.41 22.19
C LEU A 107 -15.94 -1.65 23.19
N GLU A 108 -15.73 -2.49 24.20
CA GLU A 108 -16.69 -2.72 25.29
C GLU A 108 -16.89 -1.44 26.10
N THR A 109 -15.80 -0.72 26.41
CA THR A 109 -15.87 0.59 27.08
C THR A 109 -16.48 1.70 26.21
N LEU A 110 -16.30 1.66 24.88
CA LEU A 110 -16.89 2.63 23.96
C LEU A 110 -18.36 2.33 23.61
N GLN A 111 -18.75 1.06 23.50
CA GLN A 111 -20.14 0.64 23.20
C GLN A 111 -21.13 1.07 24.29
N ASP A 112 -20.70 1.10 25.55
CA ASP A 112 -21.51 1.59 26.66
C ASP A 112 -21.77 3.10 26.62
N SER A 113 -20.97 3.85 25.87
CA SER A 113 -21.08 5.32 25.79
C SER A 113 -22.02 5.82 24.67
N LEU A 114 -22.16 5.05 23.58
CA LEU A 114 -22.76 5.54 22.32
C LEU A 114 -24.20 5.08 22.07
N ASN A 115 -24.66 3.96 22.66
CA ASN A 115 -26.02 3.47 22.41
C ASN A 115 -26.96 3.71 23.61
N PRO A 116 -27.92 4.65 23.51
CA PRO A 116 -28.86 4.93 24.61
C PRO A 116 -29.75 3.73 24.98
N LEU A 117 -29.84 2.71 24.11
CA LEU A 117 -30.57 1.46 24.37
C LEU A 117 -29.84 0.53 25.35
N ASN A 118 -28.51 0.64 25.50
CA ASN A 118 -27.76 -0.21 26.45
C ASN A 118 -28.02 0.17 27.93
N LYS A 119 -28.57 1.37 28.16
CA LYS A 119 -28.99 1.84 29.50
C LYS A 119 -30.43 1.46 29.87
N ILE A 120 -31.16 0.81 28.97
CA ILE A 120 -32.54 0.39 29.23
C ILE A 120 -32.51 -0.86 30.09
N ASP A 121 -33.20 -0.82 31.23
CA ASP A 121 -33.43 -2.00 32.04
C ASP A 121 -34.51 -2.88 31.38
N TYR A 122 -34.04 -3.88 30.64
CA TYR A 122 -34.86 -4.88 29.97
C TYR A 122 -35.68 -5.75 30.93
N ASN A 123 -35.35 -5.77 32.22
CA ASN A 123 -36.08 -6.51 33.25
C ASN A 123 -37.10 -5.62 33.99
N SER A 124 -37.19 -4.34 33.65
CA SER A 124 -38.16 -3.44 34.28
C SER A 124 -39.61 -3.84 33.94
N PRO A 125 -40.55 -3.72 34.90
CA PRO A 125 -41.96 -4.02 34.65
C PRO A 125 -42.57 -3.17 33.52
N GLU A 126 -42.10 -1.93 33.37
CA GLU A 126 -42.55 -0.99 32.34
C GLU A 126 -42.11 -1.40 30.93
N PHE A 127 -40.87 -1.91 30.80
CA PHE A 127 -40.38 -2.44 29.52
C PHE A 127 -41.14 -3.70 29.10
N MET A 128 -41.48 -4.57 30.06
CA MET A 128 -42.25 -5.79 29.79
C MET A 128 -43.66 -5.48 29.26
N GLU A 129 -44.33 -4.45 29.78
CA GLU A 129 -45.64 -4.02 29.31
C GLU A 129 -45.57 -3.50 27.86
N LYS A 130 -44.55 -2.67 27.56
CA LYS A 130 -44.29 -2.14 26.21
C LYS A 130 -43.93 -3.25 25.21
N ALA A 131 -43.07 -4.20 25.60
CA ALA A 131 -42.71 -5.35 24.76
C ALA A 131 -43.93 -6.23 24.45
N LYS A 132 -44.82 -6.46 25.43
CA LYS A 132 -46.09 -7.17 25.21
C LYS A 132 -47.02 -6.41 24.27
N SER A 133 -47.06 -5.08 24.34
CA SER A 133 -47.84 -4.25 23.40
C SER A 133 -47.36 -4.43 21.95
N ILE A 134 -46.05 -4.41 21.71
CA ILE A 134 -45.46 -4.64 20.38
C ILE A 134 -45.79 -6.05 19.87
N CYS A 135 -45.59 -7.08 20.71
CA CYS A 135 -45.92 -8.45 20.34
C CYS A 135 -47.41 -8.65 20.06
N SER A 136 -48.29 -7.96 20.79
CA SER A 136 -49.74 -7.98 20.53
C SER A 136 -50.08 -7.35 19.18
N VAL A 137 -49.43 -6.26 18.79
CA VAL A 137 -49.63 -5.63 17.46
C VAL A 137 -49.17 -6.57 16.34
N LEU A 138 -48.10 -7.34 16.58
CA LEU A 138 -47.58 -8.32 15.63
C LEU A 138 -48.32 -9.67 15.67
N GLY A 139 -49.30 -9.85 16.56
CA GLY A 139 -50.08 -11.09 16.70
C GLY A 139 -49.31 -12.26 17.34
N ILE A 140 -48.23 -11.98 18.07
CA ILE A 140 -47.39 -12.97 18.76
C ILE A 140 -47.93 -13.22 20.17
N ASN A 141 -47.99 -14.49 20.60
CA ASN A 141 -48.51 -14.84 21.93
C ASN A 141 -47.67 -14.21 23.07
N THR A 142 -48.33 -13.50 23.99
CA THR A 142 -47.74 -12.66 25.04
C THR A 142 -47.59 -13.35 26.40
N ASP A 143 -47.88 -14.65 26.52
CA ASP A 143 -47.91 -15.37 27.81
C ASP A 143 -46.52 -15.63 28.44
N TYR A 144 -45.44 -15.18 27.80
CA TYR A 144 -44.08 -15.38 28.28
C TYR A 144 -43.65 -14.31 29.29
N SER A 145 -43.09 -14.76 30.42
CA SER A 145 -42.61 -13.89 31.50
C SER A 145 -41.29 -13.16 31.21
N ASN A 146 -40.60 -13.52 30.11
CA ASN A 146 -39.31 -12.93 29.75
C ASN A 146 -39.46 -11.91 28.62
N SER A 147 -39.20 -10.64 28.94
CA SER A 147 -39.28 -9.48 28.05
C SER A 147 -38.32 -9.56 26.85
N MET A 148 -37.12 -10.13 27.04
CA MET A 148 -36.12 -10.26 25.99
C MET A 148 -36.53 -11.30 24.94
N VAL A 149 -37.14 -12.40 25.37
CA VAL A 149 -37.63 -13.45 24.47
C VAL A 149 -38.78 -12.93 23.60
N LEU A 150 -39.67 -12.13 24.19
CA LEU A 150 -40.75 -11.47 23.46
C LEU A 150 -40.20 -10.50 22.40
N MET A 151 -39.23 -9.66 22.76
CA MET A 151 -38.63 -8.70 21.84
C MET A 151 -37.86 -9.39 20.70
N ASN A 152 -37.15 -10.47 21.00
CA ASN A 152 -36.46 -11.26 19.98
C ASN A 152 -37.47 -11.88 19.00
N ALA A 153 -38.58 -12.43 19.50
CA ALA A 153 -39.65 -12.96 18.66
C ALA A 153 -40.26 -11.88 17.73
N ALA A 154 -40.47 -10.67 18.24
CA ALA A 154 -40.95 -9.54 17.45
C ALA A 154 -39.96 -9.15 16.34
N CYS A 155 -38.67 -9.06 16.66
CA CYS A 155 -37.62 -8.75 15.68
C CYS A 155 -37.52 -9.82 14.58
N THR A 156 -37.51 -11.09 14.97
CA THR A 156 -37.46 -12.21 14.00
C THR A 156 -38.68 -12.19 13.07
N TYR A 157 -39.88 -11.97 13.61
CA TYR A 157 -41.09 -11.90 12.80
C TYR A 157 -41.07 -10.74 11.79
N ILE A 158 -40.53 -9.59 12.17
CA ILE A 158 -40.37 -8.45 11.26
C ILE A 158 -39.35 -8.78 10.16
N LEU A 159 -38.21 -9.36 10.53
CA LEU A 159 -37.13 -9.68 9.58
C LEU A 159 -37.55 -10.72 8.54
N GLU A 160 -38.33 -11.72 8.94
CA GLU A 160 -38.79 -12.79 8.04
C GLU A 160 -39.91 -12.35 7.08
N ASN A 161 -40.59 -11.23 7.35
CA ASN A 161 -41.72 -10.74 6.56
C ASN A 161 -41.40 -9.46 5.75
N LEU A 162 -40.13 -9.04 5.68
CA LEU A 162 -39.70 -7.91 4.84
C LEU A 162 -39.60 -8.32 3.36
N ASN A 163 -40.23 -7.54 2.48
CA ASN A 163 -40.48 -7.90 1.07
C ASN A 163 -39.20 -7.76 0.19
N GLU A 164 -38.77 -8.84 -0.48
CA GLU A 164 -37.54 -8.92 -1.31
C GLU A 164 -37.46 -7.89 -2.46
N LYS A 165 -38.58 -7.26 -2.84
CA LYS A 165 -38.63 -6.31 -3.95
C LYS A 165 -37.88 -4.99 -3.72
N VAL A 166 -37.56 -4.64 -2.47
CA VAL A 166 -36.80 -3.41 -2.15
C VAL A 166 -35.28 -3.64 -2.20
N LEU A 167 -34.82 -4.88 -2.01
CA LEU A 167 -33.39 -5.21 -1.97
C LEU A 167 -32.74 -5.36 -3.36
N ASN A 168 -33.52 -5.61 -4.41
CA ASN A 168 -33.00 -5.95 -5.73
C ASN A 168 -32.88 -4.76 -6.72
N SER A 169 -33.32 -3.54 -6.38
CA SER A 169 -33.27 -2.40 -7.31
C SER A 169 -31.91 -1.68 -7.40
N GLU A 170 -30.91 -2.03 -6.59
CA GLU A 170 -29.63 -1.30 -6.54
C GLU A 170 -28.44 -2.00 -7.20
N LYS A 171 -28.57 -3.27 -7.61
CA LYS A 171 -27.40 -4.09 -8.03
C LYS A 171 -27.08 -4.10 -9.53
N GLU A 172 -27.86 -3.48 -10.41
CA GLU A 172 -27.76 -3.73 -11.87
C GLU A 172 -27.05 -2.67 -12.74
N GLN A 173 -26.45 -1.59 -12.21
CA GLN A 173 -25.96 -0.48 -13.06
C GLN A 173 -24.45 -0.25 -13.18
N SER A 174 -23.57 -1.08 -12.61
CA SER A 174 -22.15 -0.72 -12.47
C SER A 174 -21.13 -1.67 -13.13
N SER A 175 -21.48 -2.30 -14.25
CA SER A 175 -20.52 -3.10 -15.02
C SER A 175 -20.42 -2.69 -16.48
N GLU A 176 -19.67 -1.63 -16.78
CA GLU A 176 -19.05 -1.43 -18.10
C GLU A 176 -17.76 -0.56 -18.00
N LEU A 177 -16.62 -1.26 -18.04
CA LEU A 177 -15.21 -0.90 -18.34
C LEU A 177 -14.77 0.59 -18.44
N GLN A 178 -13.72 0.97 -17.69
CA GLN A 178 -12.93 2.19 -17.91
C GLN A 178 -11.43 1.90 -18.07
N TYR A 179 -10.86 2.33 -19.20
CA TYR A 179 -9.42 2.50 -19.39
C TYR A 179 -9.00 3.88 -18.86
N SER A 180 -7.97 3.94 -18.00
CA SER A 180 -7.41 5.20 -17.49
C SER A 180 -6.31 5.73 -18.42
N VAL A 181 -6.50 6.95 -18.93
CA VAL A 181 -5.47 7.73 -19.63
C VAL A 181 -5.21 8.98 -18.79
N ASN A 182 -4.02 9.09 -18.20
CA ASN A 182 -3.55 10.28 -17.48
C ASN A 182 -3.59 11.52 -18.39
N GLN A 183 -4.41 12.54 -18.04
CA GLN A 183 -4.69 13.69 -18.91
C GLN A 183 -3.84 14.94 -18.68
N ASP A 184 -3.03 15.03 -17.62
CA ASP A 184 -2.55 16.34 -17.14
C ASP A 184 -1.03 16.61 -17.21
N SER A 185 -0.32 16.14 -18.25
CA SER A 185 0.99 16.75 -18.56
C SER A 185 1.27 16.97 -20.04
N LEU A 186 0.88 18.16 -20.54
CA LEU A 186 1.40 18.72 -21.79
C LEU A 186 2.65 19.56 -21.50
N ILE A 187 3.78 18.91 -21.24
CA ILE A 187 5.13 19.53 -21.34
C ILE A 187 5.20 20.40 -22.61
N GLY A 188 5.33 21.72 -22.41
CA GLY A 188 5.72 22.69 -23.43
C GLY A 188 4.62 23.36 -24.26
N MET A 189 3.33 23.10 -24.03
CA MET A 189 2.26 23.84 -24.72
C MET A 189 1.16 24.26 -23.74
N GLU A 190 0.65 25.49 -23.89
CA GLU A 190 -0.53 25.92 -23.13
C GLU A 190 -1.74 25.03 -23.50
N PRO A 191 -2.45 24.46 -22.52
CA PRO A 191 -3.56 23.59 -22.81
C PRO A 191 -4.72 24.39 -23.44
N PRO A 192 -5.25 23.98 -24.62
CA PRO A 192 -6.37 24.69 -25.24
C PRO A 192 -7.62 24.64 -24.35
N LYS A 193 -8.44 25.69 -24.35
CA LYS A 193 -9.58 25.83 -23.41
C LYS A 193 -10.69 24.79 -23.62
N GLN A 194 -10.79 24.19 -24.80
CA GLN A 194 -11.82 23.20 -25.15
C GLN A 194 -11.35 21.76 -24.87
N ALA A 195 -12.19 20.98 -24.18
CA ALA A 195 -11.89 19.62 -23.74
C ALA A 195 -11.55 18.66 -24.89
N ALA A 196 -12.27 18.73 -26.01
CA ALA A 196 -12.03 17.86 -27.17
C ALA A 196 -10.66 18.11 -27.81
N VAL A 197 -10.21 19.37 -27.85
CA VAL A 197 -8.91 19.76 -28.42
C VAL A 197 -7.77 19.36 -27.49
N ARG A 198 -7.99 19.40 -26.16
CA ARG A 198 -7.02 18.88 -25.18
C ARG A 198 -6.79 17.39 -25.33
N LEU A 199 -7.85 16.60 -25.42
CA LEU A 199 -7.77 15.15 -25.64
C LEU A 199 -7.01 14.79 -26.92
N ALA A 200 -7.31 15.47 -28.03
CA ALA A 200 -6.59 15.27 -29.29
C ALA A 200 -5.10 15.62 -29.17
N ALA A 201 -4.76 16.70 -28.46
CA ALA A 201 -3.37 17.11 -28.22
C ALA A 201 -2.60 16.09 -27.33
N VAL A 202 -3.24 15.53 -26.30
CA VAL A 202 -2.66 14.47 -25.46
C VAL A 202 -2.38 13.22 -26.28
N ILE A 203 -3.34 12.78 -27.11
CA ILE A 203 -3.17 11.60 -27.97
C ILE A 203 -2.01 11.80 -28.94
N LEU A 204 -2.00 12.91 -29.69
CA LEU A 204 -0.91 13.24 -30.61
C LEU A 204 0.47 13.27 -29.91
N LYS A 205 0.52 13.80 -28.68
CA LYS A 205 1.75 13.85 -27.89
C LYS A 205 2.23 12.46 -27.48
N LEU A 206 1.34 11.61 -26.96
CA LEU A 206 1.69 10.23 -26.61
C LEU A 206 2.20 9.47 -27.84
N THR A 207 1.54 9.61 -29.00
CA THR A 207 2.01 9.01 -30.25
C THR A 207 3.38 9.54 -30.66
N SER A 208 3.66 10.84 -30.47
CA SER A 208 4.98 11.42 -30.79
C SER A 208 6.09 10.93 -29.86
N ILE A 209 5.82 10.77 -28.55
CA ILE A 209 6.78 10.24 -27.57
C ILE A 209 7.10 8.77 -27.90
N GLU A 210 6.08 7.98 -28.25
CA GLU A 210 6.29 6.60 -28.66
C GLU A 210 7.16 6.52 -29.93
N GLN A 211 6.95 7.39 -30.91
CA GLN A 211 7.81 7.47 -32.09
C GLN A 211 9.24 7.88 -31.76
N LEU A 212 9.46 8.82 -30.83
CA LEU A 212 10.79 9.23 -30.39
C LEU A 212 11.53 8.10 -29.66
N ARG A 213 10.85 7.35 -28.79
CA ARG A 213 11.41 6.18 -28.12
C ARG A 213 11.81 5.10 -29.13
N LYS A 214 10.95 4.79 -30.10
CA LYS A 214 11.27 3.87 -31.20
C LYS A 214 12.47 4.32 -32.03
N ALA A 215 12.56 5.62 -32.35
CA ALA A 215 13.70 6.18 -33.06
C ALA A 215 15.00 6.07 -32.24
N GLN A 216 14.95 6.33 -30.94
CA GLN A 216 16.10 6.18 -30.05
C GLN A 216 16.58 4.73 -29.97
N THR A 217 15.67 3.76 -29.87
CA THR A 217 16.01 2.33 -29.91
C THR A 217 16.70 1.96 -31.23
N LEU A 218 16.15 2.40 -32.37
CA LEU A 218 16.75 2.14 -33.68
C LEU A 218 18.13 2.80 -33.85
N ILE A 219 18.34 4.00 -33.29
CA ILE A 219 19.65 4.68 -33.28
C ILE A 219 20.66 3.86 -32.46
N ASN A 220 20.26 3.35 -31.29
CA ASN A 220 21.12 2.54 -30.44
C ASN A 220 21.47 1.19 -31.09
N GLU A 221 20.50 0.54 -31.73
CA GLU A 221 20.71 -0.69 -32.51
C GLU A 221 21.67 -0.47 -33.69
N ALA A 222 21.48 0.62 -34.43
CA ALA A 222 22.36 0.99 -35.54
C ALA A 222 23.79 1.30 -35.05
N LEU A 223 23.94 1.98 -33.92
CA LEU A 223 25.24 2.21 -33.28
C LEU A 223 25.93 0.91 -32.89
N ALA A 224 25.20 -0.02 -32.29
CA ALA A 224 25.72 -1.34 -31.92
C ALA A 224 26.15 -2.16 -33.15
N GLU A 225 25.40 -2.08 -34.26
CA GLU A 225 25.75 -2.75 -35.53
C GLU A 225 26.97 -2.11 -36.21
N ILE A 226 27.04 -0.77 -36.25
CA ILE A 226 28.20 -0.06 -36.78
C ILE A 226 29.45 -0.42 -35.98
N GLN A 227 29.35 -0.45 -34.64
CA GLN A 227 30.45 -0.88 -33.77
C GLN A 227 30.87 -2.32 -34.08
N ARG A 228 29.92 -3.25 -34.24
CA ARG A 228 30.22 -4.64 -34.67
C ARG A 228 31.01 -4.70 -35.97
N HIS A 229 30.72 -3.85 -36.94
CA HIS A 229 31.43 -3.81 -38.22
C HIS A 229 32.74 -2.99 -38.22
N THR A 230 32.95 -2.10 -37.26
CA THR A 230 34.15 -1.24 -37.17
C THR A 230 35.17 -1.69 -36.13
N ILE A 231 34.91 -2.77 -35.39
CA ILE A 231 35.91 -3.37 -34.49
C ILE A 231 37.10 -3.92 -35.31
N ASP A 232 38.22 -3.21 -35.22
CA ASP A 232 39.54 -3.67 -35.69
C ASP A 232 40.10 -4.70 -34.70
N THR A 233 39.98 -5.98 -35.03
CA THR A 233 40.39 -7.12 -34.18
C THR A 233 41.90 -7.21 -33.94
N THR A 234 42.70 -6.34 -34.57
CA THR A 234 44.16 -6.35 -34.46
C THR A 234 44.72 -5.43 -33.38
N LYS A 235 43.91 -4.50 -32.83
CA LYS A 235 44.34 -3.60 -31.75
C LYS A 235 43.83 -4.11 -30.41
N LYS A 236 44.74 -4.22 -29.42
CA LYS A 236 44.31 -4.40 -28.02
C LYS A 236 43.40 -3.24 -27.64
N PRO A 237 42.23 -3.49 -27.02
CA PRO A 237 41.34 -2.43 -26.61
C PRO A 237 42.09 -1.53 -25.62
N ASN A 238 42.19 -0.25 -25.97
CA ASN A 238 42.76 0.75 -25.09
C ASN A 238 41.67 1.17 -24.10
N ASN A 239 41.57 0.48 -22.96
CA ASN A 239 40.56 0.70 -21.92
C ASN A 239 40.65 2.07 -21.21
N SER A 240 41.45 3.01 -21.73
CA SER A 240 41.63 4.35 -21.16
C SER A 240 40.82 5.43 -21.89
N GLN A 241 40.14 5.12 -23.00
CA GLN A 241 39.30 6.09 -23.70
C GLN A 241 37.96 5.46 -24.11
N VAL A 242 36.89 6.11 -23.64
CA VAL A 242 35.46 5.77 -23.75
C VAL A 242 34.96 4.78 -22.69
N GLN A 243 34.98 5.20 -21.42
CA GLN A 243 34.22 4.59 -20.33
C GLN A 243 32.84 5.25 -20.22
N TYR A 244 32.07 5.20 -21.31
CA TYR A 244 30.62 5.37 -21.29
C TYR A 244 30.06 4.23 -22.14
N GLY A 245 29.39 3.27 -21.51
CA GLY A 245 28.46 2.38 -22.22
C GLY A 245 28.80 0.89 -22.31
N ARG A 246 29.60 0.32 -21.41
CA ARG A 246 29.51 -1.13 -21.13
C ARG A 246 28.98 -1.33 -19.73
N MET A 247 27.68 -1.12 -19.57
CA MET A 247 26.95 -1.50 -18.37
C MET A 247 26.77 -3.02 -18.41
N ALA A 248 27.27 -3.73 -17.39
CA ALA A 248 27.00 -5.16 -17.29
C ALA A 248 25.47 -5.36 -17.20
N THR A 249 24.96 -6.29 -18.01
CA THR A 249 23.55 -6.73 -17.97
C THR A 249 23.49 -8.15 -17.43
N ALA A 250 22.29 -8.63 -17.09
CA ALA A 250 22.06 -10.02 -16.68
C ALA A 250 22.69 -11.04 -17.66
N GLU A 251 22.69 -10.72 -18.95
CA GLU A 251 23.26 -11.57 -19.99
C GLU A 251 24.79 -11.60 -20.01
N THR A 252 25.47 -10.58 -19.49
CA THR A 252 26.94 -10.48 -19.54
C THR A 252 27.63 -10.83 -18.23
N ARG A 253 26.92 -10.78 -17.08
CA ARG A 253 27.53 -11.08 -15.77
C ARG A 253 27.84 -12.56 -15.60
N ARG A 254 28.95 -12.85 -14.90
CA ARG A 254 29.40 -14.22 -14.58
C ARG A 254 28.67 -14.84 -13.39
N ARG A 255 28.36 -14.02 -12.38
CA ARG A 255 27.61 -14.41 -11.19
C ARG A 255 26.39 -13.50 -11.07
N PRO A 256 25.23 -14.05 -10.67
CA PRO A 256 24.02 -13.26 -10.54
C PRO A 256 24.11 -12.28 -9.37
N ASN A 257 23.42 -11.16 -9.50
CA ASN A 257 23.12 -10.25 -8.40
C ASN A 257 21.73 -10.55 -7.86
N ILE A 258 21.59 -10.52 -6.54
CA ILE A 258 20.40 -10.95 -5.82
C ILE A 258 19.89 -9.80 -4.95
N LEU A 259 18.62 -9.45 -5.09
CA LEU A 259 17.93 -8.55 -4.17
C LEU A 259 17.10 -9.37 -3.18
N ILE A 260 17.21 -9.07 -1.89
CA ILE A 260 16.32 -9.61 -0.87
C ILE A 260 15.56 -8.45 -0.24
N THR A 261 14.25 -8.41 -0.49
CA THR A 261 13.33 -7.37 -0.06
C THR A 261 12.16 -7.93 0.77
N GLY A 262 11.28 -7.06 1.24
CA GLY A 262 10.14 -7.37 2.11
C GLY A 262 10.12 -6.54 3.39
N SER A 263 9.05 -6.69 4.18
CA SER A 263 8.78 -5.79 5.30
C SER A 263 9.89 -5.83 6.36
N PRO A 264 10.20 -4.72 7.05
CA PRO A 264 11.10 -4.74 8.19
C PRO A 264 10.66 -5.80 9.23
N GLY A 265 11.59 -6.66 9.66
CA GLY A 265 11.31 -7.76 10.60
C GLY A 265 11.10 -9.14 9.97
N THR A 266 10.96 -9.24 8.65
CA THR A 266 10.75 -10.53 7.96
C THR A 266 11.97 -11.46 7.98
N GLY A 267 13.20 -10.93 8.13
CA GLY A 267 14.43 -11.73 8.22
C GLY A 267 15.47 -11.47 7.13
N LYS A 268 15.27 -10.43 6.30
CA LYS A 268 16.14 -10.09 5.16
C LYS A 268 17.64 -10.11 5.46
N SER A 269 18.08 -9.36 6.46
CA SER A 269 19.51 -9.21 6.77
C SER A 269 20.15 -10.54 7.16
N THR A 270 19.44 -11.36 7.92
CA THR A 270 19.91 -12.70 8.32
C THR A 270 20.04 -13.62 7.11
N LEU A 271 19.01 -13.67 6.26
CA LEU A 271 19.05 -14.51 5.04
C LEU A 271 20.12 -14.03 4.06
N SER A 272 20.20 -12.72 3.83
CA SER A 272 21.13 -12.10 2.88
C SER A 272 22.58 -12.36 3.26
N GLN A 273 22.90 -12.24 4.55
CA GLN A 273 24.23 -12.55 5.04
C GLN A 273 24.58 -14.03 4.85
N GLN A 274 23.66 -14.95 5.17
CA GLN A 274 23.89 -16.38 4.97
C GLN A 274 24.06 -16.76 3.49
N VAL A 275 23.25 -16.17 2.61
CA VAL A 275 23.36 -16.36 1.15
C VAL A 275 24.72 -15.86 0.65
N ALA A 276 25.12 -14.65 1.06
CA ALA A 276 26.39 -14.06 0.66
C ALA A 276 27.59 -14.89 1.14
N GLU A 277 27.59 -15.34 2.39
CA GLU A 277 28.64 -16.18 2.97
C GLU A 277 28.73 -17.53 2.25
N LYS A 278 27.59 -18.17 1.95
CA LYS A 278 27.55 -19.50 1.32
C LYS A 278 27.97 -19.47 -0.15
N LEU A 279 27.63 -18.40 -0.89
CA LEU A 279 27.99 -18.23 -2.30
C LEU A 279 29.34 -17.53 -2.50
N GLY A 280 29.92 -16.94 -1.46
CA GLY A 280 31.10 -16.08 -1.56
C GLY A 280 30.82 -14.80 -2.34
N PHE A 281 29.62 -14.24 -2.17
CA PHE A 281 29.16 -13.01 -2.82
C PHE A 281 29.42 -11.80 -1.91
N ASP A 282 29.48 -10.62 -2.52
CA ASP A 282 29.57 -9.36 -1.79
C ASP A 282 28.20 -9.04 -1.16
N TYR A 283 28.18 -8.54 0.08
CA TYR A 283 26.95 -8.22 0.80
C TYR A 283 26.81 -6.71 0.98
N ILE A 284 25.65 -6.18 0.59
CA ILE A 284 25.30 -4.77 0.72
C ILE A 284 24.03 -4.65 1.56
N GLU A 285 24.20 -4.21 2.81
CA GLU A 285 23.07 -3.78 3.64
C GLU A 285 22.83 -2.29 3.42
N ILE A 286 21.85 -1.96 2.58
CA ILE A 286 21.58 -0.57 2.16
C ILE A 286 21.30 0.33 3.37
N GLY A 287 20.56 -0.18 4.36
CA GLY A 287 20.28 0.56 5.59
C GLY A 287 21.54 0.96 6.39
N LYS A 288 22.63 0.19 6.32
CA LYS A 288 23.93 0.56 6.92
C LYS A 288 24.69 1.51 6.03
N VAL A 289 24.77 1.24 4.73
CA VAL A 289 25.46 2.10 3.75
C VAL A 289 24.93 3.53 3.80
N VAL A 290 23.61 3.70 3.87
CA VAL A 290 22.95 5.01 3.97
C VAL A 290 23.35 5.75 5.25
N ARG A 291 23.41 5.06 6.39
CA ARG A 291 23.79 5.65 7.68
C ARG A 291 25.26 6.02 7.76
N GLU A 292 26.14 5.14 7.29
CA GLU A 292 27.60 5.32 7.38
C GLU A 292 28.09 6.41 6.43
N ASN A 293 27.48 6.53 5.25
CA ASN A 293 27.88 7.50 4.22
C ASN A 293 26.98 8.75 4.19
N GLN A 294 26.05 8.89 5.13
CA GLN A 294 25.13 10.03 5.24
C GLN A 294 24.37 10.31 3.94
N LEU A 295 23.84 9.26 3.30
CA LEU A 295 23.13 9.34 2.01
C LEU A 295 21.64 9.65 2.22
N PHE A 296 21.36 10.70 2.97
CA PHE A 296 20.00 11.14 3.28
C PHE A 296 19.92 12.67 3.25
N ASP A 297 18.75 13.20 2.89
CA ASP A 297 18.57 14.65 2.72
C ASP A 297 17.99 15.33 3.97
N SER A 298 16.96 14.74 4.58
CA SER A 298 16.25 15.34 5.73
C SER A 298 15.79 14.28 6.72
N PHE A 299 15.66 14.67 7.98
CA PHE A 299 15.05 13.82 9.01
C PHE A 299 13.54 14.08 9.06
N ASP A 300 12.75 13.02 8.97
CA ASP A 300 11.30 13.04 9.15
C ASP A 300 10.96 12.79 10.63
N GLU A 301 10.55 13.85 11.33
CA GLU A 301 10.17 13.79 12.74
C GLU A 301 8.88 12.99 12.99
N GLN A 302 7.98 12.89 12.00
CA GLN A 302 6.73 12.16 12.14
C GLN A 302 6.97 10.64 12.12
N TYR A 303 7.93 10.19 11.32
CA TYR A 303 8.24 8.76 11.13
C TYR A 303 9.54 8.31 11.81
N ASP A 304 10.23 9.23 12.49
CA ASP A 304 11.50 9.00 13.19
C ASP A 304 12.51 8.28 12.27
N CYS A 305 12.66 8.81 11.05
CA CYS A 305 13.50 8.23 10.02
C CYS A 305 14.13 9.29 9.11
N TYR A 306 15.24 8.95 8.47
CA TYR A 306 15.86 9.81 7.46
C TYR A 306 15.25 9.54 6.09
N VAL A 307 14.92 10.60 5.35
CA VAL A 307 14.52 10.53 3.94
C VAL A 307 15.75 10.18 3.13
N LEU A 308 15.71 9.01 2.49
CA LEU A 308 16.79 8.48 1.65
C LEU A 308 16.99 9.40 0.43
N ASP A 309 18.25 9.71 0.12
CA ASP A 309 18.63 10.26 -1.19
C ASP A 309 18.95 9.08 -2.12
N GLU A 310 17.97 8.73 -2.96
CA GLU A 310 18.04 7.58 -3.86
C GLU A 310 19.16 7.76 -4.90
N ASP A 311 19.29 8.94 -5.51
CA ASP A 311 20.30 9.20 -6.54
C ASP A 311 21.72 9.03 -5.98
N LYS A 312 22.00 9.61 -4.80
CA LYS A 312 23.31 9.44 -4.14
C LYS A 312 23.58 7.99 -3.77
N LEU A 313 22.57 7.25 -3.34
CA LEU A 313 22.71 5.82 -3.05
C LEU A 313 23.05 5.02 -4.30
N LEU A 314 22.34 5.27 -5.41
CA LEU A 314 22.56 4.59 -6.67
C LEU A 314 23.98 4.86 -7.18
N ASP A 315 24.41 6.11 -7.21
CA ASP A 315 25.78 6.50 -7.61
C ASP A 315 26.85 5.82 -6.74
N HIS A 316 26.59 5.68 -5.43
CA HIS A 316 27.54 5.08 -4.49
C HIS A 316 27.74 3.57 -4.71
N ILE A 317 26.69 2.84 -5.09
CA ILE A 317 26.75 1.38 -5.26
C ILE A 317 26.89 0.94 -6.72
N GLN A 318 26.74 1.86 -7.68
CA GLN A 318 26.75 1.57 -9.10
C GLN A 318 27.98 0.76 -9.54
N ASP A 319 29.18 1.17 -9.14
CA ASP A 319 30.43 0.49 -9.54
C ASP A 319 30.49 -0.97 -9.06
N ARG A 320 29.87 -1.27 -7.90
CA ARG A 320 29.77 -2.65 -7.37
C ARG A 320 28.77 -3.47 -8.16
N MET A 321 27.61 -2.89 -8.50
CA MET A 321 26.52 -3.56 -9.21
C MET A 321 26.78 -3.75 -10.71
N ASP A 322 27.51 -2.83 -11.33
CA ASP A 322 27.84 -2.82 -12.77
C ASP A 322 29.09 -3.65 -13.11
N SER A 323 29.68 -4.33 -12.12
CA SER A 323 30.81 -5.23 -12.34
C SER A 323 30.44 -6.43 -13.24
N ASP A 324 31.27 -6.70 -14.24
CA ASP A 324 31.15 -7.86 -15.13
C ASP A 324 31.21 -9.20 -14.37
N ASP A 325 31.86 -9.24 -13.20
CA ASP A 325 31.94 -10.45 -12.38
C ASP A 325 30.64 -10.72 -11.61
N GLY A 326 29.83 -9.69 -11.35
CA GLY A 326 28.62 -9.74 -10.50
C GLY A 326 28.86 -10.41 -9.15
N GLY A 327 27.81 -11.02 -8.61
CA GLY A 327 27.87 -11.76 -7.35
C GLY A 327 27.70 -10.86 -6.13
N VAL A 328 26.64 -10.05 -6.15
CA VAL A 328 26.28 -9.12 -5.07
C VAL A 328 24.91 -9.50 -4.50
N VAL A 329 24.78 -9.50 -3.17
CA VAL A 329 23.52 -9.66 -2.44
C VAL A 329 23.16 -8.33 -1.78
N VAL A 330 22.02 -7.78 -2.16
CA VAL A 330 21.52 -6.49 -1.65
C VAL A 330 20.35 -6.74 -0.69
N ASP A 331 20.44 -6.18 0.52
CA ASP A 331 19.35 -6.12 1.51
C ASP A 331 18.79 -4.70 1.60
N TYR A 332 17.54 -4.55 1.19
CA TYR A 332 16.75 -3.36 1.48
C TYR A 332 15.26 -3.68 1.55
N HIS A 333 14.46 -2.78 2.11
CA HIS A 333 13.02 -3.00 2.19
C HIS A 333 12.26 -2.43 0.98
N GLY A 334 12.75 -1.35 0.35
CA GLY A 334 12.24 -0.85 -0.92
C GLY A 334 13.04 -1.37 -2.11
N CYS A 335 12.50 -1.26 -3.32
CA CYS A 335 13.14 -1.78 -4.52
C CYS A 335 12.81 -1.08 -5.84
N ASP A 336 11.86 -0.13 -5.85
CA ASP A 336 11.38 0.58 -7.05
C ASP A 336 12.40 1.54 -7.69
N PHE A 337 13.27 2.14 -6.90
CA PHE A 337 14.28 3.08 -7.38
C PHE A 337 15.54 2.40 -7.94
N PHE A 338 15.73 1.10 -7.71
CA PHE A 338 16.90 0.41 -8.26
C PHE A 338 16.74 0.16 -9.77
N PRO A 339 17.79 0.36 -10.57
CA PRO A 339 17.78 -0.04 -11.98
C PRO A 339 17.52 -1.54 -12.14
N GLU A 340 16.47 -1.89 -12.89
CA GLU A 340 16.06 -3.29 -13.14
C GLU A 340 17.23 -4.20 -13.57
N ARG A 341 18.12 -3.67 -14.42
CA ARG A 341 19.34 -4.34 -14.92
C ARG A 341 20.32 -4.81 -13.84
N TRP A 342 20.17 -4.38 -12.59
CA TRP A 342 21.07 -4.71 -11.49
C TRP A 342 20.83 -6.08 -10.90
N PHE A 343 19.64 -6.65 -11.04
CA PHE A 343 19.26 -7.88 -10.36
C PHE A 343 18.85 -8.97 -11.33
N ASP A 344 19.33 -10.17 -11.05
CA ASP A 344 19.01 -11.39 -11.79
C ASP A 344 17.98 -12.24 -11.03
N ILE A 345 17.90 -12.05 -9.70
CA ILE A 345 16.97 -12.72 -8.79
C ILE A 345 16.47 -11.69 -7.77
N VAL A 346 15.15 -11.60 -7.58
CA VAL A 346 14.51 -10.76 -6.58
C VAL A 346 13.71 -11.63 -5.62
N ILE A 347 14.05 -11.63 -4.34
CA ILE A 347 13.40 -12.41 -3.30
C ILE A 347 12.57 -11.48 -2.42
N VAL A 348 11.27 -11.74 -2.32
CA VAL A 348 10.37 -11.00 -1.42
C VAL A 348 10.05 -11.87 -0.21
N LEU A 349 10.58 -11.53 0.95
CA LEU A 349 10.27 -12.25 2.19
C LEU A 349 8.93 -11.82 2.77
N ARG A 350 8.08 -12.81 3.05
CA ARG A 350 6.76 -12.66 3.66
C ARG A 350 6.74 -13.28 5.05
N CYS A 351 6.02 -12.67 5.98
CA CYS A 351 5.92 -13.17 7.35
C CYS A 351 4.50 -12.94 7.91
N PRO A 352 3.88 -13.93 8.58
CA PRO A 352 2.63 -13.75 9.28
C PRO A 352 2.70 -12.64 10.31
N ASN A 353 1.63 -11.85 10.39
CA ASN A 353 1.56 -10.64 11.21
C ASN A 353 1.80 -10.90 12.69
N ASN A 354 1.33 -12.02 13.24
CA ASN A 354 1.54 -12.37 14.64
C ASN A 354 3.04 -12.53 14.96
N ILE A 355 3.77 -13.26 14.12
CA ILE A 355 5.22 -13.47 14.26
C ILE A 355 5.97 -12.17 13.98
N LEU A 356 5.56 -11.43 12.96
CA LEU A 356 6.19 -10.16 12.60
C LEU A 356 6.04 -9.13 13.72
N TYR A 357 4.87 -9.08 14.37
CA TYR A 357 4.60 -8.20 15.50
C TYR A 357 5.55 -8.50 16.66
N ASP A 358 5.66 -9.77 17.06
CA ASP A 358 6.55 -10.18 18.15
C ASP A 358 8.01 -9.85 17.85
N ARG A 359 8.46 -10.04 16.60
CA ARG A 359 9.81 -9.68 16.15
C ARG A 359 10.06 -8.17 16.21
N LEU A 360 9.10 -7.35 15.79
CA LEU A 360 9.21 -5.89 15.81
C LEU A 360 9.14 -5.34 17.25
N ALA A 361 8.27 -5.89 18.09
CA ALA A 361 8.17 -5.56 19.50
C ALA A 361 9.46 -5.91 20.26
N ALA A 362 10.05 -7.10 20.00
CA ALA A 362 11.33 -7.50 20.59
C ALA A 362 12.50 -6.59 20.18
N ARG A 363 12.39 -5.87 19.05
CA ARG A 363 13.37 -4.86 18.61
C ARG A 363 13.18 -3.50 19.28
N GLY A 364 12.16 -3.34 20.14
CA GLY A 364 11.88 -2.10 20.86
C GLY A 364 11.29 -0.99 19.99
N TYR A 365 10.57 -1.35 18.91
CA TYR A 365 9.89 -0.36 18.08
C TYR A 365 8.68 0.22 18.83
N ALA A 366 8.37 1.49 18.59
CA ALA A 366 7.18 2.12 19.15
C ALA A 366 5.92 1.55 18.49
N ASP A 367 4.78 1.51 19.21
CA ASP A 367 3.54 0.89 18.73
C ASP A 367 3.07 1.42 17.37
N PHE A 368 3.19 2.73 17.15
CA PHE A 368 2.88 3.36 15.87
C PHE A 368 3.72 2.77 14.71
N LYS A 369 5.02 2.61 14.93
CA LYS A 369 5.95 2.04 13.93
C LYS A 369 5.70 0.55 13.72
N ILE A 370 5.35 -0.19 14.78
CA ILE A 370 4.96 -1.60 14.64
C ILE A 370 3.70 -1.70 13.77
N LYS A 371 2.66 -0.91 14.10
CA LYS A 371 1.39 -0.89 13.36
C LYS A 371 1.61 -0.60 11.88
N GLU A 372 2.40 0.43 11.55
CA GLU A 372 2.71 0.79 10.16
C GLU A 372 3.41 -0.35 9.39
N ASN A 373 4.37 -1.03 10.01
CA ASN A 373 5.09 -2.14 9.36
C ASN A 373 4.21 -3.40 9.20
N ILE A 374 3.33 -3.67 10.16
CA ILE A 374 2.34 -4.75 10.07
C ILE A 374 1.32 -4.44 8.96
N GLU A 375 0.83 -3.20 8.90
CA GLU A 375 -0.02 -2.74 7.81
C GLU A 375 0.68 -2.93 6.47
N CYS A 376 1.94 -2.51 6.32
CA CYS A 376 2.72 -2.70 5.10
C CYS A 376 2.77 -4.17 4.64
N GLU A 377 2.97 -5.11 5.58
CA GLU A 377 2.99 -6.55 5.29
C GLU A 377 1.60 -7.08 4.90
N ILE A 378 0.56 -6.62 5.60
CA ILE A 378 -0.85 -6.94 5.32
C ILE A 378 -1.22 -6.53 3.89
N PHE A 379 -0.86 -5.31 3.52
CA PHE A 379 -1.10 -4.76 2.18
C PHE A 379 -0.27 -5.47 1.11
N GLY A 380 0.83 -6.12 1.50
CA GLY A 380 1.76 -6.71 0.56
C GLY A 380 2.44 -5.65 -0.31
N SER A 381 2.56 -4.41 0.19
CA SER A 381 3.04 -3.25 -0.58
C SER A 381 4.38 -3.52 -1.25
N LEU A 382 5.31 -4.16 -0.53
CA LEU A 382 6.65 -4.46 -1.04
C LEU A 382 6.67 -5.64 -2.01
N ALA A 383 5.68 -6.52 -1.94
CA ALA A 383 5.52 -7.60 -2.93
C ALA A 383 4.94 -7.05 -4.24
N GLU A 384 3.99 -6.11 -4.15
CA GLU A 384 3.47 -5.40 -5.33
C GLU A 384 4.55 -4.53 -5.96
N GLU A 385 5.27 -3.73 -5.16
CA GLU A 385 6.38 -2.90 -5.61
C GLU A 385 7.44 -3.71 -6.39
N ALA A 386 7.81 -4.89 -5.88
CA ALA A 386 8.74 -5.78 -6.57
C ALA A 386 8.19 -6.32 -7.90
N ARG A 387 6.89 -6.65 -7.99
CA ARG A 387 6.27 -7.14 -9.24
C ARG A 387 6.07 -6.04 -10.28
N ASP A 388 5.90 -4.80 -9.84
CA ASP A 388 5.77 -3.65 -10.73
C ASP A 388 7.12 -3.15 -11.25
N SER A 389 8.20 -3.38 -10.49
CA SER A 389 9.54 -2.88 -10.79
C SER A 389 10.43 -3.87 -11.55
N TYR A 390 10.11 -5.17 -11.50
CA TYR A 390 10.91 -6.24 -12.10
C TYR A 390 10.04 -7.25 -12.85
N ASP A 391 10.64 -7.91 -13.83
CA ASP A 391 10.01 -9.05 -14.50
C ASP A 391 9.52 -10.13 -13.50
N ASN A 392 8.25 -10.52 -13.61
CA ASN A 392 7.64 -11.50 -12.71
C ASN A 392 8.34 -12.86 -12.67
N GLU A 393 9.14 -13.20 -13.69
CA GLU A 393 9.90 -14.45 -13.75
C GLU A 393 11.08 -14.49 -12.77
N ILE A 394 11.66 -13.33 -12.43
CA ILE A 394 12.79 -13.20 -11.51
C ILE A 394 12.36 -12.85 -10.08
N VAL A 395 11.07 -12.55 -9.87
CA VAL A 395 10.50 -12.21 -8.55
C VAL A 395 9.97 -13.48 -7.87
N HIS A 396 10.47 -13.76 -6.67
CA HIS A 396 10.11 -14.94 -5.90
C HIS A 396 9.72 -14.59 -4.46
N GLU A 397 8.46 -14.82 -4.13
CA GLU A 397 7.99 -14.71 -2.75
C GLU A 397 8.36 -15.94 -1.93
N MET A 398 8.87 -15.72 -0.72
CA MET A 398 9.28 -16.78 0.19
C MET A 398 8.78 -16.51 1.60
N GLN A 399 8.24 -17.53 2.26
CA GLN A 399 7.76 -17.44 3.63
C GLN A 399 8.94 -17.50 4.62
N SER A 400 8.97 -16.63 5.62
CA SER A 400 10.04 -16.54 6.62
C SER A 400 9.50 -16.51 8.04
N GLN A 401 8.92 -17.63 8.45
CA GLN A 401 8.25 -17.79 9.75
C GLN A 401 9.15 -18.53 10.74
N THR A 402 9.75 -19.63 10.29
CA THR A 402 10.55 -20.55 11.12
C THR A 402 12.00 -20.65 10.65
N PRO A 403 12.93 -21.12 11.51
CA PRO A 403 14.31 -21.39 11.11
C PRO A 403 14.43 -22.43 10.00
N GLU A 404 13.57 -23.46 9.96
CA GLU A 404 13.59 -24.47 8.90
C GLU A 404 13.28 -23.85 7.54
N GLN A 405 12.30 -22.95 7.49
CA GLN A 405 12.02 -22.17 6.27
C GLN A 405 13.19 -21.27 5.87
N MET A 406 13.94 -20.73 6.84
CA MET A 406 15.16 -19.96 6.55
C MET A 406 16.20 -20.83 5.83
N ASP A 407 16.43 -22.05 6.32
CA ASP A 407 17.38 -22.99 5.71
C ASP A 407 16.91 -23.46 4.32
N GLU A 408 15.61 -23.73 4.15
CA GLU A 408 15.00 -24.05 2.86
C GLU A 408 15.15 -22.90 1.85
N ASN A 409 14.85 -21.67 2.27
CA ASN A 409 14.99 -20.47 1.44
C ASN A 409 16.46 -20.24 1.05
N LEU A 410 17.39 -20.40 2.00
CA LEU A 410 18.82 -20.30 1.75
C LEU A 410 19.27 -21.31 0.68
N ASN A 411 18.87 -22.59 0.82
CA ASN A 411 19.21 -23.61 -0.16
C ASN A 411 18.63 -23.29 -1.54
N ARG A 412 17.36 -22.89 -1.60
CA ARG A 412 16.69 -22.55 -2.87
C ARG A 412 17.34 -21.37 -3.57
N ILE A 413 17.69 -20.30 -2.83
CA ILE A 413 18.37 -19.14 -3.41
C ILE A 413 19.76 -19.53 -3.93
N CYS A 414 20.50 -20.36 -3.21
CA CYS A 414 21.79 -20.86 -3.68
C CYS A 414 21.66 -21.69 -4.96
N GLU A 415 20.69 -22.60 -5.03
CA GLU A 415 20.43 -23.40 -6.24
C GLU A 415 20.10 -22.53 -7.45
N MET A 416 19.25 -21.51 -7.26
CA MET A 416 18.91 -20.55 -8.30
C MET A 416 20.14 -19.75 -8.76
N ALA A 417 20.96 -19.29 -7.81
CA ALA A 417 22.16 -18.54 -8.11
C ALA A 417 23.22 -19.38 -8.85
N GLU A 418 23.36 -20.67 -8.48
CA GLU A 418 24.24 -21.61 -9.17
C GLU A 418 23.74 -21.94 -10.58
N ALA A 419 22.43 -22.05 -10.79
CA ALA A 419 21.86 -22.29 -12.11
C ALA A 419 22.10 -21.14 -13.10
N LEU A 420 22.22 -19.90 -12.61
CA LEU A 420 22.51 -18.71 -13.43
C LEU A 420 24.00 -18.41 -13.58
N ARG A 421 24.87 -19.14 -12.86
CA ARG A 421 26.32 -18.92 -12.90
C ARG A 421 26.90 -19.40 -14.24
N LYS A 422 27.73 -18.57 -14.86
CA LYS A 422 28.35 -18.84 -16.18
C LYS A 422 29.81 -19.25 -16.11
#